data_AF-A0A0M9EI01-F1
#
_entry.id   AF-A0A0M9EI01-F1
#
_cell.length_a   1.000
_cell.length_b   1.000
_cell.length_c   1.000
_cell.angle_alpha   90.00
_cell.angle_beta   90.00
_cell.angle_gamma   90.00
#
_symmetry.space_group_name_H-M   'P 1'
#
loop_
_entity.id
_entity.type
_entity.pdbx_description
1 polymer ?
#
loop_
_entity_poly.entity_id
_entity_poly.type
_entity_poly.pdbx_seq_one_letter_code
_entity_poly.pdbx_strand_id
1 'polypeptide(L)'
;MPHPNHYSVCNDTKWLELRACMLAVPPALRPSFRSKFLLNGYVSRWDSEWHYHFLEGGFTNVEWFDLKFELSPTEALVNDILAIGLAGFGTEHGVRLLGYAPNGTEARLLDWGDFPPPLASQ
;
A
#
# COMPACT_ATOMS: atom_id res chain seq x y z
N MET A 1 -4.30 14.60 13.28
CA MET A 1 -4.36 16.01 12.82
C MET A 1 -5.40 16.10 11.72
N PRO A 2 -6.25 17.14 11.65
CA PRO A 2 -7.14 17.33 10.52
C PRO A 2 -6.35 17.81 9.28
N HIS A 3 -6.64 17.24 8.11
CA HIS A 3 -6.08 17.66 6.83
C HIS A 3 -7.19 18.37 6.02
N PRO A 4 -7.23 19.70 5.95
CA PRO A 4 -8.41 20.43 5.46
C PRO A 4 -8.78 20.14 3.99
N ASN A 5 -7.82 19.65 3.21
CA ASN A 5 -8.00 19.33 1.79
C ASN A 5 -8.08 17.82 1.51
N HIS A 6 -8.07 16.97 2.54
CA HIS A 6 -8.10 15.52 2.39
C HIS A 6 -9.04 14.86 3.41
N TYR A 7 -9.57 13.70 3.06
CA TYR A 7 -10.34 12.86 3.99
C TYR A 7 -9.65 11.50 4.15
N SER A 8 -9.77 10.91 5.33
CA SER A 8 -9.17 9.61 5.64
C SER A 8 -9.95 8.50 4.93
N VAL A 9 -9.22 7.59 4.28
CA VAL A 9 -9.79 6.40 3.61
C VAL A 9 -9.21 5.09 4.16
N CYS A 10 -8.22 5.19 5.05
CA CYS A 10 -7.63 4.08 5.78
C CYS A 10 -7.57 4.36 7.28
N ASN A 11 -7.18 3.35 8.06
CA ASN A 11 -6.94 3.43 9.49
C ASN A 11 -5.76 2.52 9.89
N ASP A 12 -5.30 2.66 11.13
CA ASP A 12 -4.14 1.92 11.65
C ASP A 12 -4.36 0.39 11.60
N THR A 13 -5.59 -0.09 11.82
CA THR A 13 -5.91 -1.52 11.75
C THR A 13 -5.60 -2.10 10.37
N LYS A 14 -6.06 -1.45 9.30
CA LYS A 14 -5.80 -1.90 7.92
C LYS A 14 -4.31 -1.86 7.57
N TRP A 15 -3.56 -0.88 8.07
CA TRP A 15 -2.10 -0.84 7.88
C TRP A 15 -1.39 -1.98 8.62
N LEU A 16 -1.84 -2.30 9.82
CA LEU A 16 -1.28 -3.42 10.58
C LEU A 16 -1.65 -4.78 9.96
N GLU A 17 -2.85 -4.92 9.39
CA GLU A 17 -3.25 -6.10 8.61
C GLU A 17 -2.40 -6.26 7.36
N LEU A 18 -2.14 -5.16 6.64
CA LEU A 18 -1.22 -5.17 5.49
C LEU A 18 0.17 -5.65 5.91
N ARG A 19 0.71 -5.11 7.00
CA ARG A 19 2.00 -5.54 7.55
C ARG A 19 1.98 -7.02 7.90
N ALA A 20 0.93 -7.50 8.56
CA ALA A 20 0.80 -8.91 8.93
C ALA A 20 0.78 -9.82 7.68
N CYS A 21 0.06 -9.43 6.64
CA CYS A 21 0.06 -10.09 5.34
C CYS A 21 1.47 -10.19 4.77
N MET A 22 2.23 -9.08 4.74
CA MET A 22 3.60 -9.09 4.21
C MET A 22 4.56 -9.96 5.02
N LEU A 23 4.41 -9.99 6.35
CA LEU A 23 5.24 -10.82 7.22
C LEU A 23 4.94 -12.32 7.09
N ALA A 24 3.73 -12.70 6.69
CA ALA A 24 3.35 -14.09 6.44
C ALA A 24 3.91 -14.64 5.11
N VAL A 25 4.28 -13.76 4.17
CA VAL A 25 4.85 -14.12 2.86
C VAL A 25 6.37 -14.34 2.97
N PRO A 26 6.95 -15.28 2.20
CA PRO A 26 8.40 -15.44 2.11
C PRO A 26 9.10 -14.12 1.71
N PRO A 27 10.25 -13.77 2.31
CA PRO A 27 10.95 -12.50 2.04
C PRO A 27 11.18 -12.18 0.55
N ALA A 28 11.45 -13.19 -0.27
CA ALA A 28 11.69 -13.02 -1.71
C ALA A 28 10.46 -12.59 -2.54
N LEU A 29 9.25 -12.75 -1.98
CA LEU A 29 7.98 -12.39 -2.63
C LEU A 29 7.36 -11.11 -2.04
N ARG A 30 7.98 -10.52 -1.01
CA ARG A 30 7.47 -9.30 -0.39
C ARG A 30 7.71 -8.12 -1.33
N PRO A 31 6.71 -7.27 -1.60
CA PRO A 31 6.95 -6.04 -2.32
C PRO A 31 7.85 -5.12 -1.51
N SER A 32 8.60 -4.27 -2.20
CA SER A 32 9.16 -3.07 -1.58
C SER A 32 8.05 -2.03 -1.44
N PHE A 33 8.19 -1.13 -0.48
CA PHE A 33 7.25 -0.05 -0.25
C PHE A 33 7.95 1.30 -0.18
N ARG A 34 7.19 2.36 -0.44
CA ARG A 34 7.55 3.72 -0.03
C ARG A 34 6.28 4.46 0.37
N SER A 35 6.40 5.48 1.20
CA SER A 35 5.27 6.28 1.64
C SER A 35 5.40 7.73 1.24
N LYS A 36 4.27 8.43 1.22
CA LYS A 36 4.23 9.89 1.25
C LYS A 36 3.45 10.37 2.46
N PHE A 37 3.95 11.40 3.13
CA PHE A 37 3.30 12.00 4.28
C PHE A 37 2.69 13.36 3.93
N LEU A 38 1.45 13.60 4.37
CA LEU A 38 0.74 14.86 4.16
C LEU A 38 1.38 16.04 4.89
N LEU A 39 2.04 15.80 6.02
CA LEU A 39 2.52 16.87 6.91
C LEU A 39 3.58 17.76 6.26
N ASN A 40 4.46 17.18 5.47
CA ASN A 40 5.61 17.86 4.86
C ASN A 40 5.81 17.50 3.38
N GLY A 41 4.92 16.69 2.80
CA GLY A 41 5.04 16.20 1.43
C GLY A 41 6.24 15.25 1.22
N TYR A 42 6.89 14.80 2.30
CA TYR A 42 8.04 13.91 2.22
C TYR A 42 7.64 12.58 1.59
N VAL A 43 8.44 12.13 0.63
CA VAL A 43 8.34 10.81 0.02
C VAL A 43 9.56 10.00 0.43
N SER A 44 9.34 8.83 1.03
CA SER A 44 10.44 7.97 1.45
C SER A 44 11.16 7.36 0.24
N ARG A 45 12.38 6.85 0.48
CA ARG A 45 13.00 5.91 -0.45
C ARG A 45 12.21 4.60 -0.44
N TRP A 46 12.42 3.78 -1.47
CA TRP A 46 11.97 2.39 -1.46
C TRP A 46 12.68 1.61 -0.35
N ASP A 47 11.92 0.80 0.38
CA ASP A 47 12.38 -0.05 1.46
C ASP A 47 11.69 -1.42 1.36
N SER A 48 12.27 -2.46 1.94
CA SER A 48 11.70 -3.80 2.02
C SER A 48 11.66 -4.36 3.44
N GLU A 49 12.03 -3.55 4.45
CA GLU A 49 12.02 -3.97 5.85
C GLU A 49 10.66 -3.74 6.53
N TRP A 50 9.81 -4.76 6.42
CA TRP A 50 8.44 -4.75 6.93
C TRP A 50 8.32 -4.88 8.47
N HIS A 51 9.35 -5.37 9.18
CA HIS A 51 9.24 -5.56 10.62
C HIS A 51 9.31 -4.23 11.38
N TYR A 52 10.22 -3.33 10.96
CA TYR A 52 10.51 -2.10 11.71
C TYR A 52 10.23 -0.83 10.90
N HIS A 53 10.77 -0.71 9.69
CA HIS A 53 10.68 0.55 8.94
C HIS A 53 9.25 0.85 8.48
N PHE A 54 8.43 -0.17 8.21
CA PHE A 54 7.02 0.05 7.86
C PHE A 54 6.21 0.71 9.00
N LEU A 55 6.62 0.53 10.26
CA LEU A 55 5.97 1.13 11.43
C LEU A 55 6.55 2.51 11.79
N GLU A 56 7.68 2.88 11.20
CA GLU A 56 8.44 4.06 11.59
C GLU A 56 7.65 5.34 11.29
N GLY A 57 7.52 6.21 12.30
CA GLY A 57 6.74 7.45 12.19
C GLY A 57 5.22 7.29 12.29
N GLY A 58 4.70 6.06 12.37
CA GLY A 58 3.27 5.77 12.45
C GLY A 58 2.48 6.13 11.19
N PHE A 59 1.15 5.94 11.23
CA PHE A 59 0.30 6.04 10.02
C PHE A 59 -0.58 7.30 9.95
N THR A 60 -0.61 8.11 11.01
CA THR A 60 -1.59 9.20 11.19
C THR A 60 -1.62 10.23 10.07
N ASN A 61 -0.52 10.43 9.32
CA ASN A 61 -0.45 11.42 8.24
C ASN A 61 0.00 10.80 6.91
N VAL A 62 -0.08 9.47 6.77
CA VAL A 62 0.32 8.81 5.52
C VAL A 62 -0.71 9.12 4.44
N GLU A 63 -0.31 9.89 3.43
CA GLU A 63 -1.13 10.15 2.25
C GLU A 63 -1.36 8.84 1.48
N TRP A 64 -0.26 8.13 1.20
CA TRP A 64 -0.30 6.85 0.50
C TRP A 64 0.96 6.02 0.77
N PHE A 65 0.84 4.72 0.53
CA PHE A 65 1.94 3.79 0.31
C PHE A 65 1.93 3.30 -1.13
N ASP A 66 3.08 3.29 -1.79
CA ASP A 66 3.27 2.49 -3.01
C ASP A 66 3.84 1.14 -2.62
N LEU A 67 3.33 0.08 -3.22
CA LEU A 67 3.92 -1.26 -3.22
C LEU A 67 4.47 -1.56 -4.61
N LYS A 68 5.74 -1.95 -4.68
CA LYS A 68 6.41 -2.38 -5.91
C LYS A 68 6.77 -3.86 -5.80
N PHE A 69 6.30 -4.63 -6.78
CA PHE A 69 6.52 -6.07 -6.87
C PHE A 69 7.64 -6.35 -7.87
N GLU A 70 8.73 -6.98 -7.43
CA GLU A 70 9.82 -7.41 -8.34
C GLU A 70 9.44 -8.66 -9.14
N LEU A 71 8.55 -9.48 -8.58
CA LEU A 71 7.93 -10.64 -9.21
C LEU A 71 6.42 -10.49 -9.07
N SER A 72 5.65 -11.00 -10.04
CA SER A 72 4.19 -10.96 -9.95
C SER A 72 3.72 -11.59 -8.64
N PRO A 73 2.79 -10.93 -7.92
CA PRO A 73 2.26 -11.46 -6.68
C PRO A 73 1.49 -12.76 -6.94
N THR A 74 1.52 -13.67 -5.97
CA THR A 74 0.71 -14.88 -6.04
C THR A 74 -0.77 -14.54 -5.89
N GLU A 75 -1.64 -15.39 -6.43
CA GLU A 75 -3.09 -15.22 -6.29
C GLU A 75 -3.52 -15.14 -4.80
N ALA A 76 -2.89 -15.93 -3.94
CA ALA A 76 -3.13 -15.89 -2.51
C ALA A 76 -2.78 -14.53 -1.89
N LEU A 77 -1.61 -13.97 -2.23
CA LEU A 77 -1.20 -12.66 -1.73
C LEU A 77 -2.14 -11.55 -2.19
N VAL A 78 -2.57 -11.58 -3.46
CA VAL A 78 -3.54 -10.58 -3.96
C VAL A 78 -4.86 -10.69 -3.22
N ASN A 79 -5.40 -11.91 -3.02
CA ASN A 79 -6.61 -12.13 -2.24
C ASN A 79 -6.49 -11.61 -0.81
N ASP A 80 -5.38 -11.88 -0.14
CA ASP A 80 -5.13 -11.43 1.23
C ASP A 80 -5.11 -9.89 1.31
N ILE A 81 -4.47 -9.21 0.34
CA ILE A 81 -4.45 -7.73 0.29
C ILE A 81 -5.85 -7.17 0.02
N LEU A 82 -6.59 -7.76 -0.92
CA LEU A 82 -7.94 -7.33 -1.28
C LEU A 82 -8.91 -7.48 -0.11
N ALA A 83 -8.77 -8.53 0.70
CA ALA A 83 -9.61 -8.79 1.87
C ALA A 83 -9.52 -7.70 2.95
N ILE A 84 -8.42 -6.93 3.00
CA ILE A 84 -8.24 -5.80 3.93
C ILE A 84 -9.19 -4.63 3.56
N GLY A 85 -9.66 -4.57 2.31
CA GLY A 85 -10.52 -3.50 1.82
C GLY A 85 -9.81 -2.15 1.79
N LEU A 86 -8.59 -2.12 1.26
CA LEU A 86 -7.79 -0.91 1.07
C LEU A 86 -8.26 -0.14 -0.17
N ALA A 87 -8.32 1.18 -0.05
CA ALA A 87 -8.54 2.05 -1.20
C ALA A 87 -7.23 2.28 -1.95
N GLY A 88 -7.28 2.31 -3.29
CA GLY A 88 -6.06 2.37 -4.09
C GLY A 88 -6.28 2.26 -5.59
N PHE A 89 -5.17 2.13 -6.31
CA PHE A 89 -5.15 1.90 -7.76
C PHE A 89 -3.82 1.30 -8.22
N GLY A 90 -3.83 0.63 -9.37
CA GLY A 90 -2.65 0.09 -10.02
C GLY A 90 -1.67 1.18 -10.48
N THR A 91 -0.39 0.86 -10.42
CA THR A 91 0.73 1.68 -10.92
C THR A 91 1.54 0.85 -11.92
N GLU A 92 2.51 1.48 -12.58
CA GLU A 92 3.38 0.79 -13.56
C GLU A 92 4.06 -0.47 -13.01
N HIS A 93 4.35 -0.52 -11.70
CA HIS A 93 5.15 -1.59 -11.09
C HIS A 93 4.49 -2.23 -9.85
N GLY A 94 3.20 -2.00 -9.63
CA GLY A 94 2.51 -2.49 -8.43
C GLY A 94 1.26 -1.70 -8.13
N VAL A 95 1.01 -1.37 -6.86
CA VAL A 95 -0.22 -0.69 -6.42
C VAL A 95 0.08 0.50 -5.53
N ARG A 96 -0.77 1.53 -5.59
CA ARG A 96 -0.83 2.60 -4.60
C ARG A 96 -2.00 2.36 -3.66
N LEU A 97 -1.72 2.41 -2.37
CA LEU A 97 -2.67 2.31 -1.27
C LEU A 97 -2.85 3.69 -0.65
N LEU A 98 -4.08 4.16 -0.54
CA LEU A 98 -4.37 5.49 0.00
C LEU A 98 -4.63 5.43 1.50
N GLY A 99 -3.98 6.32 2.26
CA GLY A 99 -4.38 6.65 3.62
C GLY A 99 -5.34 7.82 3.68
N TYR A 100 -5.06 8.83 2.84
CA TYR A 100 -5.89 10.00 2.65
C TYR A 100 -6.10 10.26 1.16
N ALA A 101 -7.32 10.67 0.80
CA ALA A 101 -7.67 11.10 -0.55
C ALA A 101 -7.99 12.60 -0.58
N PRO A 102 -7.63 13.34 -1.65
CA PRO A 102 -8.00 14.75 -1.77
C PRO A 102 -9.52 14.93 -1.77
N ASN A 103 -10.01 16.00 -1.16
CA ASN A 103 -11.44 16.32 -1.17
C ASN A 103 -11.96 16.47 -2.61
N GLY A 104 -13.14 15.92 -2.88
CA GLY A 104 -13.73 15.91 -4.22
C GLY A 104 -13.22 14.78 -5.12
N THR A 105 -12.28 13.94 -4.65
CA THR A 105 -11.93 12.68 -5.32
C THR A 105 -12.72 11.53 -4.72
N GLU A 106 -13.15 10.59 -5.56
CA GLU A 106 -13.73 9.33 -5.12
C GLU A 106 -12.61 8.28 -4.98
N ALA A 107 -12.33 7.87 -3.75
CA ALA A 107 -11.42 6.77 -3.49
C ALA A 107 -12.18 5.44 -3.64
N ARG A 108 -11.69 4.58 -4.54
CA ARG A 108 -12.25 3.23 -4.72
C ARG A 108 -11.38 2.18 -4.03
N LEU A 109 -12.00 1.05 -3.69
CA LEU A 109 -11.29 -0.14 -3.26
C LEU A 109 -10.43 -0.69 -4.40
N LEU A 110 -9.29 -1.27 -4.03
CA LEU A 110 -8.49 -2.08 -4.95
C LEU A 110 -9.32 -3.23 -5.51
N ASP A 111 -9.00 -3.63 -6.72
CA ASP A 111 -9.49 -4.84 -7.36
C ASP A 111 -8.35 -5.61 -8.03
N TRP A 112 -8.67 -6.78 -8.56
CA TRP A 112 -7.70 -7.65 -9.23
C TRP A 112 -6.95 -6.99 -10.39
N GLY A 113 -7.60 -6.08 -11.11
CA GLY A 113 -7.03 -5.39 -12.27
C GLY A 113 -5.96 -4.36 -11.89
N ASP A 114 -5.83 -4.00 -10.62
CA ASP A 114 -4.80 -3.08 -10.14
C ASP A 114 -3.44 -3.72 -9.98
N PHE A 115 -3.40 -5.05 -9.80
CA PHE A 115 -2.15 -5.76 -9.54
C PHE A 115 -1.43 -6.08 -10.85
N PRO A 116 -0.08 -6.07 -10.85
CA PRO A 116 0.68 -6.43 -12.04
C PRO A 116 0.33 -7.87 -12.44
N PRO A 117 0.13 -8.15 -13.75
CA PRO A 117 -0.24 -9.47 -14.20
C PRO A 117 0.86 -10.49 -13.84
N PRO A 118 0.53 -11.78 -13.70
CA PRO A 118 1.53 -12.84 -13.69
C PRO A 118 2.46 -12.67 -14.90
N LEU A 119 3.77 -12.66 -14.68
CA LEU A 119 4.75 -12.75 -15.75
C LEU A 119 4.40 -14.03 -16.52
N ALA A 120 3.96 -13.89 -17.77
CA ALA A 120 3.69 -15.03 -18.62
C ALA A 120 4.97 -15.86 -18.70
N SER A 121 4.90 -17.13 -18.26
CA SER A 121 5.99 -18.07 -18.41
C SER A 121 6.43 -18.09 -19.89
N GLN A 122 7.67 -17.70 -20.16
CA GLN A 122 8.32 -17.98 -21.45
C GLN A 122 8.66 -19.46 -21.54
#